data_AF-A0A1G8P537-F1
#
_entry.id   AF-A0A1G8P537-F1
#
_cell.length_a   1.000
_cell.length_b   1.000
_cell.length_c   1.000
_cell.angle_alpha   90.00
_cell.angle_beta   90.00
_cell.angle_gamma   90.00
#
_symmetry.space_group_name_H-M   'P 1'
#
loop_
_entity.id
_entity.type
_entity.pdbx_description
1 polymer ?
#
loop_
_entity_poly.entity_id
_entity_poly.type
_entity_poly.pdbx_seq_one_letter_code
_entity_poly.pdbx_strand_id
1 'polypeptide(L)'
;MFMPHHHNSEINNSMKKVFFLLFMATIVSLVGNAQSRTNSDPTALSYKSKEIKSALYWQQSSKTGRWESRKNTKRVYLGEGVAIENFNNIFIGEYNNKRYLFLDFYRYFWRYPALKKEWMYSRTIMAALLTDDDYSHLSSLATNQTLSIIPRFYHSMYKGHAEYSFPFFLTLGETLLSATETLYKSNKRAYGEEYANKEWKKDYPPINFIVLKRITDSDGQDVVRFILYPKALPELIDYTYFEVDYSVYKNLLTKDKKVSYK
;
A
#
# COMPACT_ATOMS: atom_id res chain seq x y z
N MET A 1 -27.34 92.87 -7.75
CA MET A 1 -27.21 91.62 -8.55
C MET A 1 -25.76 91.19 -8.38
N PHE A 2 -25.34 90.23 -7.57
CA PHE A 2 -25.81 88.87 -7.31
C PHE A 2 -25.49 88.45 -5.85
N MET A 3 -26.35 87.64 -5.23
CA MET A 3 -26.03 86.84 -4.04
C MET A 3 -25.35 85.52 -4.45
N PRO A 4 -24.49 84.91 -3.61
CA PRO A 4 -24.24 83.48 -3.65
C PRO A 4 -25.05 82.76 -2.56
N HIS A 5 -25.89 81.82 -2.99
CA HIS A 5 -26.56 80.84 -2.15
C HIS A 5 -25.55 79.82 -1.61
N HIS A 6 -25.55 79.60 -0.29
CA HIS A 6 -25.01 78.39 0.32
C HIS A 6 -25.85 77.19 -0.12
N HIS A 7 -25.21 76.16 -0.69
CA HIS A 7 -25.84 74.86 -0.91
C HIS A 7 -25.28 73.83 0.08
N ASN A 8 -26.19 73.30 0.89
CA ASN A 8 -25.93 72.34 1.98
C ASN A 8 -25.29 71.05 1.48
N SER A 9 -24.19 70.62 2.11
CA SER A 9 -23.64 69.27 1.96
C SER A 9 -24.30 68.31 2.95
N GLU A 10 -25.54 67.91 2.69
CA GLU A 10 -26.25 66.87 3.46
C GLU A 10 -26.30 65.51 2.75
N ILE A 11 -25.29 65.22 1.93
CA ILE A 11 -25.11 63.89 1.36
C ILE A 11 -23.83 63.30 1.92
N ASN A 12 -23.94 62.44 2.95
CA ASN A 12 -23.22 61.15 2.94
C ASN A 12 -23.31 60.26 4.19
N ASN A 13 -24.08 60.57 5.23
CA ASN A 13 -24.14 59.66 6.39
C ASN A 13 -25.12 58.49 6.20
N SER A 14 -26.18 58.66 5.40
CA SER A 14 -27.14 57.58 5.11
C SER A 14 -26.56 56.54 4.12
N MET A 15 -25.96 56.98 3.01
CA MET A 15 -25.36 56.07 2.01
C MET A 15 -24.20 55.26 2.59
N LYS A 16 -23.35 55.83 3.46
CA LYS A 16 -22.27 55.09 4.13
C LYS A 16 -22.81 53.97 5.03
N LYS A 17 -23.93 54.20 5.73
CA LYS A 17 -24.57 53.17 6.57
C LYS A 17 -25.18 52.04 5.73
N VAL A 18 -25.81 52.37 4.60
CA VAL A 18 -26.36 51.39 3.66
C VAL A 18 -25.26 50.54 3.03
N PHE A 19 -24.15 51.16 2.61
CA PHE A 19 -22.98 50.44 2.10
C PHE A 19 -22.34 49.54 3.16
N PHE A 20 -22.25 50.00 4.41
CA PHE A 20 -21.71 49.20 5.51
C PHE A 20 -22.61 48.00 5.84
N LEU A 21 -23.94 48.17 5.78
CA LEU A 21 -24.90 47.08 5.96
C LEU A 21 -24.83 46.04 4.83
N LEU A 22 -24.70 46.49 3.58
CA LEU A 22 -24.51 45.61 2.42
C LEU A 22 -23.17 44.85 2.49
N PHE A 23 -22.11 45.52 2.95
CA PHE A 23 -20.78 44.92 3.13
C PHE A 23 -20.76 43.90 4.29
N MET A 24 -21.48 44.17 5.38
CA MET A 24 -21.64 43.21 6.48
C MET A 24 -22.50 42.02 6.07
N ALA A 25 -23.55 42.23 5.26
CA ALA A 25 -24.39 41.14 4.74
C ALA A 25 -23.61 40.21 3.80
N THR A 26 -22.71 40.74 2.95
CA THR A 26 -21.84 39.91 2.11
C THR A 26 -20.79 39.15 2.92
N ILE A 27 -20.18 39.77 3.94
CA ILE A 27 -19.26 39.06 4.84
C ILE A 27 -19.98 37.91 5.58
N VAL A 28 -21.19 38.14 6.11
CA VAL A 28 -21.96 37.09 6.80
C VAL A 28 -22.33 35.94 5.86
N SER A 29 -22.65 36.23 4.59
CA SER A 29 -22.88 35.18 3.58
C SER A 29 -21.61 34.41 3.17
N LEU A 30 -20.42 35.03 3.26
CA LEU A 30 -19.13 34.38 2.98
C LEU A 30 -18.65 33.52 4.17
N VAL A 31 -18.94 33.92 5.40
CA VAL A 31 -18.61 33.16 6.63
C VAL A 31 -19.60 32.00 6.85
N GLY A 32 -20.80 32.07 6.24
CA GLY A 32 -21.81 31.00 6.28
C GLY A 32 -21.44 29.73 5.50
N ASN A 33 -20.41 29.77 4.65
CA ASN A 33 -19.79 28.58 4.06
C ASN A 33 -18.70 28.00 4.97
N ALA A 34 -18.94 27.98 6.29
CA ALA A 34 -18.24 27.05 7.15
C ALA A 34 -18.44 25.66 6.53
N GLN A 35 -17.36 25.05 6.01
CA GLN A 35 -17.37 23.72 5.41
C GLN A 35 -18.22 22.82 6.30
N SER A 36 -19.43 22.49 5.82
CA SER A 36 -20.26 21.49 6.48
C SER A 36 -19.37 20.27 6.64
N ARG A 37 -19.19 19.79 7.87
CA ARG A 37 -18.47 18.53 8.11
C ARG A 37 -19.21 17.43 7.35
N THR A 38 -18.74 17.12 6.16
CA THR A 38 -19.12 15.90 5.47
C THR A 38 -18.41 14.80 6.24
N ASN A 39 -19.18 14.08 7.05
CA ASN A 39 -18.75 12.78 7.55
C ASN A 39 -18.64 11.87 6.32
N SER A 40 -17.48 11.89 5.66
CA SER A 40 -17.15 10.86 4.69
C SER A 40 -16.87 9.59 5.47
N ASP A 41 -17.54 8.50 5.11
CA ASP A 41 -17.19 7.20 5.64
C ASP A 41 -15.69 6.94 5.45
N PRO A 42 -15.03 6.29 6.43
CA PRO A 42 -13.62 5.99 6.32
C PRO A 42 -13.32 5.23 5.01
N THR A 43 -12.30 5.68 4.30
CA THR A 43 -11.86 5.14 3.01
C THR A 43 -11.77 3.61 3.05
N ALA A 44 -12.56 2.95 2.20
CA ALA A 44 -12.61 1.50 2.08
C ALA A 44 -12.17 1.03 0.69
N LEU A 45 -11.85 -0.25 0.57
CA LEU A 45 -11.58 -0.87 -0.72
C LEU A 45 -12.87 -1.01 -1.53
N SER A 46 -12.79 -0.84 -2.86
CA SER A 46 -13.91 -1.16 -3.76
C SER A 46 -14.06 -2.67 -3.98
N TYR A 47 -12.94 -3.38 -3.90
CA TYR A 47 -12.85 -4.84 -3.97
C TYR A 47 -11.83 -5.35 -2.96
N LYS A 48 -12.10 -6.54 -2.41
CA LYS A 48 -11.13 -7.28 -1.62
C LYS A 48 -11.29 -8.76 -1.93
N SER A 49 -10.18 -9.46 -2.15
CA SER A 49 -10.16 -10.91 -2.28
C SER A 49 -10.25 -11.58 -0.92
N LYS A 50 -10.57 -12.87 -0.92
CA LYS A 50 -10.37 -13.70 0.26
C LYS A 50 -8.88 -13.72 0.62
N GLU A 51 -8.62 -13.76 1.91
CA GLU A 51 -7.26 -13.72 2.46
C GLU A 51 -6.65 -15.13 2.55
N ILE A 52 -5.37 -15.26 2.15
CA ILE A 52 -4.53 -16.38 2.59
C ILE A 52 -3.94 -16.00 3.95
N LYS A 53 -4.19 -16.80 4.98
CA LYS A 53 -3.75 -16.55 6.38
C LYS A 53 -2.87 -17.65 6.94
N SER A 54 -2.74 -18.75 6.22
CA SER A 54 -2.02 -19.93 6.65
C SER A 54 -1.44 -20.63 5.43
N ALA A 55 -0.26 -21.18 5.61
CA ALA A 55 0.47 -21.96 4.65
C ALA A 55 1.44 -22.88 5.40
N LEU A 56 1.86 -23.95 4.76
CA LEU A 56 2.94 -24.79 5.26
C LEU A 56 4.27 -24.21 4.76
N TYR A 57 5.17 -23.86 5.66
CA TYR A 57 6.51 -23.42 5.30
C TYR A 57 7.42 -24.63 5.24
N TRP A 58 8.14 -24.76 4.14
CA TRP A 58 9.15 -25.77 3.88
C TRP A 58 10.51 -25.11 3.73
N GLN A 59 11.54 -25.74 4.26
CA GLN A 59 12.93 -25.38 4.01
C GLN A 59 13.79 -26.62 3.93
N GLN A 60 14.76 -26.61 3.04
CA GLN A 60 15.81 -27.60 3.02
C GLN A 60 16.94 -27.18 3.96
N SER A 61 17.27 -28.04 4.93
CA SER A 61 18.36 -27.82 5.86
C SER A 61 19.70 -27.82 5.11
N SER A 62 20.41 -26.69 5.11
CA SER A 62 21.72 -26.59 4.46
C SER A 62 22.79 -27.51 5.08
N LYS A 63 22.57 -27.97 6.31
CA LYS A 63 23.49 -28.87 7.02
C LYS A 63 23.24 -30.35 6.71
N THR A 64 21.98 -30.75 6.57
CA THR A 64 21.60 -32.17 6.47
C THR A 64 21.00 -32.56 5.13
N GLY A 65 20.63 -31.58 4.29
CA GLY A 65 19.90 -31.80 3.04
C GLY A 65 18.45 -32.23 3.23
N ARG A 66 17.99 -32.42 4.48
CA ARG A 66 16.63 -32.88 4.80
C ARG A 66 15.64 -31.72 4.73
N TRP A 67 14.43 -32.05 4.33
CA TRP A 67 13.30 -31.14 4.35
C TRP A 67 12.73 -31.01 5.76
N GLU A 68 12.51 -29.76 6.17
CA GLU A 68 11.87 -29.41 7.43
C GLU A 68 10.63 -28.59 7.11
N SER A 69 9.52 -28.87 7.79
CA SER A 69 8.30 -28.10 7.65
C SER A 69 7.80 -27.53 8.97
N ARG A 70 7.09 -26.42 8.87
CA ARG A 70 6.34 -25.82 9.97
C ARG A 70 5.15 -25.07 9.43
N LYS A 71 4.07 -25.01 10.20
CA LYS A 71 2.96 -24.11 9.86
C LYS A 71 3.41 -22.65 9.99
N ASN A 72 2.84 -21.78 9.17
CA ASN A 72 2.83 -20.35 9.47
C ASN A 72 2.30 -20.14 10.90
N THR A 73 3.06 -19.41 11.74
CA THR A 73 2.74 -19.24 13.16
C THR A 73 2.54 -17.78 13.51
N LYS A 74 2.06 -17.48 14.72
CA LYS A 74 2.10 -16.11 15.26
C LYS A 74 3.32 -15.85 16.15
N ARG A 75 4.30 -16.77 16.22
CA ARG A 75 5.46 -16.61 17.11
C ARG A 75 6.38 -15.53 16.56
N VAL A 76 6.53 -14.46 17.34
CA VAL A 76 7.17 -13.23 16.87
C VAL A 76 8.63 -13.13 17.27
N TYR A 77 9.09 -13.75 18.36
CA TYR A 77 10.47 -13.59 18.84
C TYR A 77 11.13 -14.95 19.11
N LEU A 78 12.32 -15.17 18.53
CA LEU A 78 13.13 -16.39 18.72
C LEU A 78 14.51 -16.12 19.36
N GLY A 79 14.73 -14.90 19.84
CA GLY A 79 16.05 -14.47 20.28
C GLY A 79 16.69 -13.47 19.33
N GLU A 80 17.81 -12.94 19.78
CA GLU A 80 18.55 -11.87 19.12
C GLU A 80 19.13 -12.32 17.77
N GLY A 81 18.91 -11.51 16.73
CA GLY A 81 19.38 -11.79 15.37
C GLY A 81 18.64 -12.92 14.63
N VAL A 82 17.65 -13.56 15.27
CA VAL A 82 16.87 -14.64 14.65
C VAL A 82 15.58 -14.07 14.04
N ALA A 83 15.41 -14.26 12.74
CA ALA A 83 14.19 -13.97 12.01
C ALA A 83 13.52 -15.28 11.56
N ILE A 84 12.19 -15.34 11.64
CA ILE A 84 11.39 -16.41 11.04
C ILE A 84 10.69 -15.88 9.80
N GLU A 85 10.72 -16.64 8.71
CA GLU A 85 9.84 -16.37 7.56
C GLU A 85 8.37 -16.57 7.95
N ASN A 86 7.59 -15.51 7.88
CA ASN A 86 6.22 -15.55 8.34
C ASN A 86 5.39 -14.42 7.75
N PHE A 87 4.08 -14.64 7.62
CA PHE A 87 3.13 -13.62 7.21
C PHE A 87 1.83 -13.77 7.99
N ASN A 88 1.13 -12.67 8.24
CA ASN A 88 -0.17 -12.67 8.89
C ASN A 88 -1.29 -12.91 7.87
N ASN A 89 -1.27 -12.18 6.76
CA ASN A 89 -2.17 -12.42 5.63
C ASN A 89 -1.65 -11.83 4.31
N ILE A 90 -2.17 -12.38 3.21
CA ILE A 90 -2.01 -11.88 1.85
C ILE A 90 -3.40 -11.79 1.22
N PHE A 91 -3.68 -10.70 0.50
CA PHE A 91 -4.91 -10.53 -0.27
C PHE A 91 -4.74 -9.48 -1.35
N ILE A 92 -5.59 -9.52 -2.36
CA ILE A 92 -5.70 -8.49 -3.39
C ILE A 92 -6.84 -7.54 -2.99
N GLY A 93 -6.63 -6.24 -3.16
CA GLY A 93 -7.70 -5.25 -3.01
C GLY A 93 -7.64 -4.20 -4.11
N GLU A 94 -8.77 -3.55 -4.35
CA GLU A 94 -8.84 -2.42 -5.27
C GLU A 94 -9.23 -1.15 -4.52
N TYR A 95 -8.59 -0.06 -4.90
CA TYR A 95 -8.80 1.26 -4.35
C TYR A 95 -8.50 2.31 -5.43
N ASN A 96 -9.37 3.31 -5.59
CA ASN A 96 -9.22 4.35 -6.62
C ASN A 96 -8.91 3.80 -8.03
N ASN A 97 -9.62 2.75 -8.44
CA ASN A 97 -9.45 2.03 -9.72
C ASN A 97 -8.04 1.44 -9.94
N LYS A 98 -7.27 1.24 -8.86
CA LYS A 98 -5.98 0.57 -8.88
C LYS A 98 -6.04 -0.69 -8.05
N ARG A 99 -5.30 -1.71 -8.48
CA ARG A 99 -5.25 -3.01 -7.83
C ARG A 99 -3.95 -3.16 -7.05
N TYR A 100 -4.05 -3.67 -5.84
CA TYR A 100 -2.92 -3.84 -4.93
C TYR A 100 -2.88 -5.26 -4.38
N LEU A 101 -1.67 -5.82 -4.31
CA LEU A 101 -1.37 -7.00 -3.52
C LEU A 101 -0.88 -6.54 -2.14
N PHE A 102 -1.63 -6.89 -1.10
CA PHE A 102 -1.32 -6.55 0.28
C PHE A 102 -0.63 -7.71 0.99
N LEU A 103 0.40 -7.39 1.77
CA LEU A 103 1.14 -8.30 2.64
C LEU A 103 1.21 -7.71 4.05
N ASP A 104 0.58 -8.38 5.02
CA ASP A 104 0.76 -8.11 6.46
C ASP A 104 1.76 -9.12 7.03
N PHE A 105 2.82 -8.65 7.65
CA PHE A 105 3.91 -9.50 8.13
C PHE A 105 4.65 -8.86 9.31
N TYR A 106 5.52 -9.63 9.95
CA TYR A 106 6.46 -9.08 10.93
C TYR A 106 7.80 -8.82 10.25
N ARG A 107 8.23 -7.55 10.27
CA ARG A 107 9.55 -7.15 9.81
C ARG A 107 10.52 -7.18 10.99
N TYR A 108 11.60 -7.93 10.83
CA TYR A 108 12.70 -8.02 11.79
C TYR A 108 13.85 -7.13 11.38
N PHE A 109 14.44 -6.40 12.33
CA PHE A 109 15.54 -5.49 12.05
C PHE A 109 16.32 -5.14 13.32
N TRP A 110 17.56 -4.73 13.13
CA TRP A 110 18.35 -4.11 14.18
C TRP A 110 17.99 -2.64 14.27
N ARG A 111 17.67 -2.13 15.47
CA ARG A 111 17.45 -0.69 15.68
C ARG A 111 18.70 0.11 15.32
N TYR A 112 19.86 -0.42 15.69
CA TYR A 112 21.18 0.13 15.37
C TYR A 112 21.92 -0.86 14.46
N PRO A 113 21.64 -0.87 13.14
CA PRO A 113 22.11 -1.91 12.23
C PRO A 113 23.63 -1.95 12.10
N ALA A 114 24.30 -0.79 12.09
CA ALA A 114 25.77 -0.71 12.03
C ALA A 114 26.45 -1.36 13.25
N LEU A 115 25.77 -1.34 14.41
CA LEU A 115 26.28 -1.91 15.66
C LEU A 115 25.74 -3.32 15.93
N LYS A 116 24.78 -3.80 15.12
CA LYS A 116 23.96 -5.00 15.40
C LYS A 116 23.47 -5.03 16.84
N LYS A 117 22.90 -3.92 17.30
CA LYS A 117 22.34 -3.77 18.65
C LYS A 117 20.83 -3.58 18.59
N GLU A 118 20.17 -4.13 19.61
CA GLU A 118 18.71 -4.10 19.79
C GLU A 118 17.96 -4.74 18.62
N TRP A 119 17.83 -6.07 18.69
CA TRP A 119 17.01 -6.81 17.75
C TRP A 119 15.53 -6.50 17.98
N MET A 120 14.89 -5.95 16.97
CA MET A 120 13.51 -5.50 17.00
C MET A 120 12.67 -6.25 15.97
N TYR A 121 11.36 -6.24 16.21
CA TYR A 121 10.37 -6.67 15.24
C TYR A 121 9.23 -5.66 15.21
N SER A 122 8.57 -5.55 14.05
CA SER A 122 7.46 -4.64 13.85
C SER A 122 6.42 -5.26 12.93
N ARG A 123 5.14 -5.21 13.32
CA ARG A 123 4.06 -5.63 12.43
C ARG A 123 3.87 -4.58 11.34
N THR A 124 4.07 -4.96 10.09
CA THR A 124 4.09 -4.07 8.94
C THR A 124 3.03 -4.54 7.94
N ILE A 125 2.31 -3.59 7.35
CA ILE A 125 1.54 -3.84 6.13
C ILE A 125 2.27 -3.21 4.95
N MET A 126 2.29 -3.90 3.84
CA MET A 126 2.84 -3.43 2.58
C MET A 126 1.84 -3.65 1.47
N ALA A 127 1.74 -2.68 0.55
CA ALA A 127 0.93 -2.77 -0.64
C ALA A 127 1.83 -2.64 -1.87
N ALA A 128 1.71 -3.57 -2.80
CA ALA A 128 2.35 -3.54 -4.10
C ALA A 128 1.30 -3.25 -5.18
N LEU A 129 1.53 -2.22 -5.99
CA LEU A 129 0.68 -1.92 -7.13
C LEU A 129 0.81 -3.04 -8.17
N LEU A 130 -0.32 -3.65 -8.52
CA LEU A 130 -0.42 -4.64 -9.59
C LEU A 130 -0.86 -3.97 -10.88
N THR A 131 -0.16 -4.27 -11.97
CA THR A 131 -0.66 -4.00 -13.31
C THR A 131 -1.74 -5.02 -13.70
N ASP A 132 -2.48 -4.73 -14.77
CA ASP A 132 -3.43 -5.70 -15.32
C ASP A 132 -2.73 -6.97 -15.86
N ASP A 133 -1.49 -6.82 -16.33
CA ASP A 133 -0.65 -7.94 -16.76
C ASP A 133 -0.24 -8.82 -15.55
N ASP A 134 0.21 -8.20 -14.45
CA ASP A 134 0.49 -8.92 -13.20
C ASP A 134 -0.73 -9.72 -12.73
N TYR A 135 -1.90 -9.09 -12.72
CA TYR A 135 -3.14 -9.74 -12.29
C TYR A 135 -3.54 -10.89 -13.23
N SER A 136 -3.39 -10.69 -14.54
CA SER A 136 -3.66 -11.71 -15.54
C SER A 136 -2.75 -12.92 -15.33
N HIS A 137 -1.45 -12.71 -15.14
CA HIS A 137 -0.47 -13.78 -14.85
C HIS A 137 -0.72 -14.49 -13.51
N LEU A 138 -1.13 -13.76 -12.47
CA LEU A 138 -1.57 -14.38 -11.21
C LEU A 138 -2.80 -15.29 -11.44
N SER A 139 -3.74 -14.84 -12.27
CA SER A 139 -4.99 -15.57 -12.53
C SER A 139 -4.79 -16.82 -13.38
N SER A 140 -3.82 -16.79 -14.30
CA SER A 140 -3.56 -17.83 -15.29
C SER A 140 -2.37 -18.73 -14.95
N LEU A 141 -1.83 -18.65 -13.72
CA LEU A 141 -0.65 -19.40 -13.29
C LEU A 141 -0.76 -20.90 -13.61
N ALA A 142 0.00 -21.34 -14.61
CA ALA A 142 -0.02 -22.70 -15.13
C ALA A 142 0.87 -23.63 -14.30
N THR A 143 0.62 -24.93 -14.37
CA THR A 143 1.47 -25.94 -13.72
C THR A 143 2.90 -25.85 -14.27
N ASN A 144 3.88 -25.92 -13.37
CA ASN A 144 5.32 -25.75 -13.60
C ASN A 144 5.75 -24.34 -14.05
N GLN A 145 4.86 -23.34 -13.98
CA GLN A 145 5.22 -21.95 -14.22
C GLN A 145 5.71 -21.28 -12.95
N THR A 146 6.85 -20.58 -13.04
CA THR A 146 7.33 -19.65 -12.02
C THR A 146 6.95 -18.23 -12.42
N LEU A 147 6.41 -17.45 -11.48
CA LEU A 147 6.02 -16.06 -11.66
C LEU A 147 6.64 -15.21 -10.56
N SER A 148 7.23 -14.06 -10.91
CA SER A 148 7.72 -13.08 -9.94
C SER A 148 6.97 -11.76 -10.14
N ILE A 149 6.37 -11.25 -9.07
CA ILE A 149 5.74 -9.93 -9.10
C ILE A 149 6.77 -8.90 -8.64
N ILE A 150 7.18 -8.04 -9.58
CA ILE A 150 8.12 -6.93 -9.35
C ILE A 150 7.35 -5.63 -9.52
N PRO A 151 6.72 -5.11 -8.46
CA PRO A 151 5.85 -3.96 -8.57
C PRO A 151 6.67 -2.70 -8.87
N ARG A 152 6.15 -1.88 -9.78
CA ARG A 152 6.75 -0.57 -10.06
C ARG A 152 6.59 0.39 -8.88
N PHE A 153 5.51 0.27 -8.12
CA PHE A 153 5.25 1.05 -6.92
C PHE A 153 4.86 0.15 -5.76
N TYR A 154 5.39 0.46 -4.58
CA TYR A 154 4.98 -0.17 -3.34
C TYR A 154 5.12 0.82 -2.19
N HIS A 155 4.32 0.65 -1.15
CA HIS A 155 4.51 1.40 0.09
C HIS A 155 4.24 0.50 1.29
N SER A 156 4.87 0.80 2.41
CA SER A 156 4.72 0.04 3.65
C SER A 156 4.50 0.98 4.82
N MET A 157 3.81 0.48 5.85
CA MET A 157 3.60 1.21 7.08
C MET A 157 3.64 0.27 8.28
N TYR A 158 4.32 0.72 9.34
CA TYR A 158 4.32 0.04 10.63
C TYR A 158 2.94 0.20 11.28
N LYS A 159 2.27 -0.93 11.59
CA LYS A 159 0.92 -0.94 12.18
C LYS A 159 0.86 -0.43 13.63
N GLY A 160 2.01 -0.30 14.31
CA GLY A 160 2.06 0.29 15.66
C GLY A 160 2.38 1.77 15.67
N HIS A 161 2.45 2.43 14.50
CA HIS A 161 2.56 3.88 14.43
C HIS A 161 1.28 4.52 14.99
N ALA A 162 1.41 5.62 15.73
CA ALA A 162 0.26 6.25 16.41
C ALA A 162 -0.86 6.68 15.44
N GLU A 163 -0.48 7.10 14.24
CA GLU A 163 -1.40 7.54 13.18
C GLU A 163 -1.88 6.39 12.28
N TYR A 164 -1.44 5.14 12.54
CA TYR A 164 -1.83 4.03 11.70
C TYR A 164 -3.34 3.78 11.76
N SER A 165 -3.97 3.87 10.60
CA SER A 165 -5.23 3.22 10.28
C SER A 165 -5.15 2.69 8.85
N PHE A 166 -5.91 1.64 8.53
CA PHE A 166 -5.93 1.13 7.15
C PHE A 166 -6.43 2.17 6.12
N PRO A 167 -7.47 2.97 6.40
CA PRO A 167 -7.87 4.08 5.53
C PRO A 167 -6.73 5.09 5.29
N PHE A 168 -6.04 5.51 6.35
CA PHE A 168 -4.92 6.43 6.23
C PHE A 168 -3.78 5.84 5.40
N PHE A 169 -3.46 4.55 5.62
CA PHE A 169 -2.47 3.83 4.82
C PHE A 169 -2.80 3.89 3.33
N LEU A 170 -4.05 3.62 2.94
CA LEU A 170 -4.49 3.69 1.53
C LEU A 170 -4.36 5.11 0.96
N THR A 171 -4.85 6.13 1.67
CA THR A 171 -4.79 7.52 1.23
C THR A 171 -3.35 8.03 1.10
N LEU A 172 -2.48 7.66 2.04
CA LEU A 172 -1.05 7.98 1.97
C LEU A 172 -0.40 7.30 0.76
N GLY A 173 -0.70 6.03 0.52
CA GLY A 173 -0.21 5.29 -0.66
C GLY A 173 -0.56 5.98 -1.98
N GLU A 174 -1.82 6.42 -2.14
CA GLU A 174 -2.24 7.17 -3.32
C GLU A 174 -1.54 8.52 -3.47
N THR A 175 -1.36 9.23 -2.35
CA THR A 175 -0.67 10.52 -2.34
C THR A 175 0.78 10.36 -2.80
N LEU A 176 1.47 9.35 -2.25
CA LEU A 176 2.84 9.02 -2.64
C LEU A 176 2.92 8.63 -4.12
N LEU A 177 2.05 7.71 -4.58
CA LEU A 177 2.02 7.29 -5.98
C LEU A 177 1.80 8.47 -6.93
N SER A 178 0.82 9.32 -6.63
CA SER A 178 0.51 10.50 -7.45
C SER A 178 1.67 11.49 -7.51
N ALA A 179 2.32 11.74 -6.37
CA ALA A 179 3.50 12.60 -6.30
C ALA A 179 4.66 12.02 -7.14
N THR A 180 4.96 10.73 -7.00
CA THR A 180 6.02 10.06 -7.76
C THR A 180 5.73 10.04 -9.26
N GLU A 181 4.48 9.76 -9.67
CA GLU A 181 4.09 9.82 -11.09
C GLU A 181 4.22 11.22 -11.68
N THR A 182 3.88 12.25 -10.90
CA THR A 182 4.03 13.64 -11.31
C THR A 182 5.50 14.00 -11.51
N LEU A 183 6.36 13.61 -10.56
CA LEU A 183 7.80 13.80 -10.66
C LEU A 183 8.38 13.04 -11.86
N TYR A 184 7.96 11.79 -12.07
CA TYR A 184 8.35 10.99 -13.23
C TYR A 184 8.01 11.69 -14.55
N LYS A 185 6.77 12.17 -14.70
CA LYS A 185 6.33 12.89 -15.91
C LYS A 185 7.15 14.16 -16.13
N SER A 186 7.46 14.90 -15.06
CA SER A 186 8.31 16.09 -15.11
C SER A 186 9.72 15.74 -15.59
N ASN A 187 10.36 14.76 -14.96
CA ASN A 187 11.70 14.28 -15.32
C ASN A 187 11.75 13.74 -16.75
N LYS A 188 10.72 13.00 -17.19
CA LYS A 188 10.64 12.47 -18.55
C LYS A 188 10.58 13.58 -19.59
N ARG A 189 9.87 14.68 -19.30
CA ARG A 189 9.80 15.86 -20.18
C ARG A 189 11.10 16.65 -20.23
N ALA A 190 11.78 16.81 -19.09
CA ALA A 190 12.98 17.64 -18.99
C ALA A 190 14.27 16.93 -19.44
N TYR A 191 14.40 15.63 -19.12
CA TYR A 191 15.66 14.90 -19.23
C TYR A 191 15.54 13.54 -19.95
N GLY A 192 14.35 13.22 -20.46
CA GLY A 192 14.09 11.97 -21.15
C GLY A 192 13.72 10.78 -20.24
N GLU A 193 13.29 9.69 -20.87
CA GLU A 193 12.73 8.52 -20.20
C GLU A 193 13.76 7.73 -19.39
N GLU A 194 14.99 7.61 -19.88
CA GLU A 194 16.06 6.90 -19.18
C GLU A 194 16.35 7.55 -17.82
N TYR A 195 16.49 8.88 -17.80
CA TYR A 195 16.69 9.65 -16.57
C TYR A 195 15.51 9.48 -15.61
N ALA A 196 14.27 9.63 -16.10
CA ALA A 196 13.09 9.47 -15.28
C ALA A 196 12.97 8.07 -14.66
N ASN A 197 13.32 7.02 -15.42
CA ASN A 197 13.36 5.65 -14.93
C ASN A 197 14.46 5.44 -13.89
N LYS A 198 15.62 6.08 -14.05
CA LYS A 198 16.71 6.05 -13.06
C LYS A 198 16.29 6.69 -11.74
N GLU A 199 15.67 7.87 -11.77
CA GLU A 199 15.17 8.53 -10.56
C GLU A 199 14.07 7.70 -9.89
N TRP A 200 13.12 7.16 -10.66
CA TRP A 200 12.10 6.25 -10.12
C TRP A 200 12.71 5.08 -9.35
N LYS A 201 13.73 4.43 -9.92
CA LYS A 201 14.40 3.27 -9.31
C LYS A 201 15.19 3.61 -8.04
N LYS A 202 15.51 4.88 -7.78
CA LYS A 202 16.12 5.28 -6.50
C LYS A 202 15.11 5.24 -5.36
N ASP A 203 13.90 5.74 -5.63
CA ASP A 203 12.83 5.78 -4.63
C ASP A 203 12.12 4.42 -4.50
N TYR A 204 11.95 3.73 -5.61
CA TYR A 204 11.30 2.42 -5.71
C TYR A 204 12.24 1.43 -6.42
N PRO A 205 13.32 0.98 -5.75
CA PRO A 205 14.19 -0.04 -6.31
C PRO A 205 13.38 -1.31 -6.58
N PRO A 206 13.67 -2.03 -7.69
CA PRO A 206 12.99 -3.29 -7.99
C PRO A 206 13.14 -4.27 -6.84
N ILE A 207 12.01 -4.77 -6.36
CA ILE A 207 11.95 -5.84 -5.38
C ILE A 207 11.07 -6.95 -5.94
N ASN A 208 11.43 -8.19 -5.66
CA ASN A 208 10.47 -9.26 -5.79
C ASN A 208 9.53 -9.18 -4.58
N PHE A 209 8.27 -8.89 -4.84
CA PHE A 209 7.26 -8.81 -3.79
C PHE A 209 6.77 -10.20 -3.39
N ILE A 210 6.50 -11.03 -4.40
CA ILE A 210 6.17 -12.43 -4.25
C ILE A 210 6.76 -13.19 -5.45
N VAL A 211 7.32 -14.36 -5.18
CA VAL A 211 7.66 -15.38 -6.18
C VAL A 211 6.70 -16.53 -5.98
N LEU A 212 6.11 -17.03 -7.06
CA LEU A 212 5.13 -18.11 -7.09
C LEU A 212 5.63 -19.21 -8.02
N LYS A 213 5.34 -20.47 -7.68
CA LYS A 213 5.52 -21.61 -8.58
C LYS A 213 4.39 -22.59 -8.33
N ARG A 214 3.56 -22.84 -9.34
CA ARG A 214 2.53 -23.89 -9.25
C ARG A 214 3.13 -25.21 -9.70
N ILE A 215 2.91 -26.28 -8.96
CA ILE A 215 3.42 -27.61 -9.30
C ILE A 215 2.39 -28.68 -8.93
N THR A 216 2.58 -29.87 -9.49
CA THR A 216 2.07 -31.09 -8.87
C THR A 216 3.16 -31.63 -7.96
N ASP A 217 2.89 -31.77 -6.66
CA ASP A 217 3.86 -32.29 -5.70
C ASP A 217 4.09 -33.81 -5.85
N SER A 218 4.96 -34.36 -5.00
CA SER A 218 5.28 -35.80 -5.01
C SER A 218 4.10 -36.70 -4.63
N ASP A 219 3.12 -36.15 -3.94
CA ASP A 219 1.91 -36.85 -3.50
C ASP A 219 0.77 -36.70 -4.52
N GLY A 220 1.04 -36.05 -5.67
CA GLY A 220 0.07 -35.81 -6.74
C GLY A 220 -0.86 -34.62 -6.49
N GLN A 221 -0.60 -33.78 -5.49
CA GLN A 221 -1.42 -32.62 -5.15
C GLN A 221 -1.03 -31.40 -5.98
N ASP A 222 -2.03 -30.67 -6.47
CA ASP A 222 -1.84 -29.40 -7.18
C ASP A 222 -1.69 -28.26 -6.16
N VAL A 223 -0.46 -27.78 -6.01
CA VAL A 223 -0.06 -26.81 -4.98
C VAL A 223 0.60 -25.59 -5.59
N VAL A 224 0.57 -24.49 -4.85
CA VAL A 224 1.33 -23.28 -5.16
C VAL A 224 2.35 -23.05 -4.07
N ARG A 225 3.61 -23.09 -4.48
CA ARG A 225 4.75 -22.64 -3.68
C ARG A 225 4.93 -21.14 -3.84
N PHE A 226 5.26 -20.45 -2.76
CA PHE A 226 5.54 -19.03 -2.81
C PHE A 226 6.54 -18.57 -1.77
N ILE A 227 7.30 -17.54 -2.13
CA ILE A 227 8.17 -16.80 -1.20
C ILE A 227 7.75 -15.33 -1.23
N LEU A 228 7.81 -14.68 -0.08
CA LEU A 228 7.35 -13.32 0.12
C LEU A 228 8.54 -12.39 0.39
N TYR A 229 8.35 -11.11 0.08
CA TYR A 229 9.22 -10.05 0.57
C TYR A 229 9.45 -10.18 2.09
N PRO A 230 10.67 -9.99 2.60
CA PRO A 230 11.86 -9.49 1.91
C PRO A 230 12.74 -10.56 1.26
N LYS A 231 12.39 -11.85 1.35
CA LYS A 231 13.25 -12.96 0.90
C LYS A 231 12.79 -13.61 -0.41
N ALA A 232 11.88 -12.99 -1.14
CA ALA A 232 11.32 -13.49 -2.40
C ALA A 232 12.36 -13.54 -3.53
N LEU A 233 13.34 -14.43 -3.45
CA LEU A 233 14.32 -14.64 -4.52
C LEU A 233 13.88 -15.83 -5.37
N PRO A 234 13.77 -15.68 -6.71
CA PRO A 234 13.34 -16.75 -7.60
C PRO A 234 14.17 -18.03 -7.46
N GLU A 235 15.46 -17.88 -7.21
CA GLU A 235 16.42 -18.97 -7.07
C GLU A 235 16.17 -19.83 -5.83
N LEU A 236 15.41 -19.32 -4.86
CA LEU A 236 15.12 -20.00 -3.60
C LEU A 236 13.83 -20.82 -3.64
N ILE A 237 12.97 -20.67 -4.66
CA ILE A 237 11.60 -21.23 -4.68
C ILE A 237 11.56 -22.76 -4.62
N ASP A 238 12.67 -23.41 -4.97
CA ASP A 238 12.82 -24.86 -4.92
C ASP A 238 13.52 -25.38 -3.65
N TYR A 239 13.91 -24.49 -2.73
CA TYR A 239 14.65 -24.81 -1.50
C TYR A 239 13.99 -24.29 -0.22
N THR A 240 13.28 -23.16 -0.30
CA THR A 240 12.55 -22.58 0.83
C THR A 240 11.31 -21.86 0.32
N TYR A 241 10.14 -22.19 0.86
CA TYR A 241 8.87 -21.65 0.37
C TYR A 241 7.74 -21.88 1.37
N PHE A 242 6.69 -21.09 1.25
CA PHE A 242 5.36 -21.43 1.72
C PHE A 242 4.62 -22.24 0.67
N GLU A 243 3.71 -23.10 1.09
CA GLU A 243 2.93 -23.96 0.23
C GLU A 243 1.47 -23.96 0.68
N VAL A 244 0.57 -23.88 -0.31
CA VAL A 244 -0.87 -24.02 -0.15
C VAL A 244 -1.43 -24.79 -1.34
N ASP A 245 -2.55 -25.49 -1.14
CA ASP A 245 -3.32 -26.06 -2.24
C ASP A 245 -3.67 -24.99 -3.27
N TYR A 246 -3.69 -25.35 -4.56
CA TYR A 246 -4.08 -24.42 -5.61
C TYR A 246 -5.51 -23.88 -5.43
N SER A 247 -6.41 -24.67 -4.82
CA SER A 247 -7.76 -24.23 -4.44
C SER A 247 -7.74 -23.09 -3.42
N VAL A 248 -6.80 -23.13 -2.46
CA VAL A 248 -6.59 -22.08 -1.46
C VAL A 248 -5.92 -20.87 -2.10
N TYR A 249 -4.97 -21.07 -3.02
CA TYR A 249 -4.37 -19.97 -3.80
C TYR A 249 -5.43 -19.14 -4.53
N LYS A 250 -6.43 -19.78 -5.16
CA LYS A 250 -7.53 -19.10 -5.86
C LYS A 250 -8.34 -18.14 -4.98
N ASN A 251 -8.21 -18.21 -3.65
CA ASN A 251 -8.80 -17.21 -2.76
C ASN A 251 -8.30 -15.78 -3.06
N LEU A 252 -7.05 -15.62 -3.50
CA LEU A 252 -6.50 -14.31 -3.92
C LEU A 252 -7.26 -13.71 -5.11
N LEU A 253 -7.92 -14.55 -5.90
CA LEU A 253 -8.67 -14.19 -7.11
C LEU A 253 -10.18 -14.20 -6.87
N THR A 254 -10.62 -14.53 -5.65
CA THR A 254 -12.04 -14.68 -5.32
C THR A 254 -12.48 -13.55 -4.41
N LYS A 255 -13.56 -12.86 -4.78
CA LYS A 255 -14.14 -11.78 -3.97
C LYS A 255 -14.48 -12.24 -2.55
N ASP A 256 -14.08 -11.46 -1.56
CA ASP A 256 -14.56 -11.54 -0.18
C ASP A 256 -15.83 -10.68 -0.03
N LYS A 257 -16.73 -11.11 0.86
CA LYS A 257 -17.91 -10.32 1.23
C LYS A 257 -17.54 -9.05 1.98
N LYS A 258 -16.39 -9.05 2.68
CA LYS A 258 -15.92 -7.90 3.45
C LYS A 258 -14.90 -7.12 2.64
N VAL A 259 -15.20 -5.85 2.36
CA VAL A 259 -14.26 -4.92 1.71
C VAL A 259 -13.36 -4.18 2.70
N SER A 260 -13.67 -4.26 4.00
CA SER A 260 -12.85 -3.71 5.07
C SER A 260 -11.64 -4.60 5.41
N TYR A 261 -10.57 -3.99 5.89
CA TYR A 261 -9.41 -4.67 6.47
C TYR A 261 -9.13 -4.15 7.89
N LYS A 262 -8.64 -5.04 8.76
CA LYS A 262 -8.49 -4.83 10.21
C LYS A 262 -7.29 -3.98 10.60
#